data_AF-A0A645JLK4-F1
#
_entry.id   AF-A0A645JLK4-F1
#
_cell.length_a   1.000
_cell.length_b   1.000
_cell.length_c   1.000
_cell.angle_alpha   90.00
_cell.angle_beta   90.00
_cell.angle_gamma   90.00
#
_symmetry.space_group_name_H-M   'P 1'
#
loop_
_entity.id
_entity.type
_entity.pdbx_description
1 polymer ?
#
loop_
_entity_poly.entity_id
_entity_poly.type
_entity_poly.pdbx_seq_one_letter_code
_entity_poly.pdbx_strand_id
1 'polypeptide(L)' 'MPACGIRTAGGREYNLGDLQALALMSGINGMLIGGYLTTGGRQYADDVKMVRDLGLTPLSARSRAAQGE' A
#
# COMPACT_ATOMS: atom_id res chain seq x y z
N MET A 1 6.35 18.73 -3.27
CA MET A 1 5.53 18.76 -2.04
C MET A 1 6.07 17.75 -1.04
N PRO A 2 6.89 18.15 -0.06
CA PRO A 2 7.53 17.22 0.88
C PRO A 2 6.60 16.69 1.99
N ALA A 3 5.53 17.41 2.34
CA ALA A 3 4.61 17.03 3.42
C ALA A 3 3.35 16.28 2.94
N CYS A 4 3.19 16.07 1.63
CA CYS A 4 1.95 15.53 1.06
C CYS A 4 1.95 13.99 1.05
N GLY A 5 0.79 13.40 1.34
CA GLY A 5 0.53 11.97 1.19
C GLY A 5 0.27 11.60 -0.28
N ILE A 6 1.20 10.91 -0.94
CA ILE A 6 0.99 10.40 -2.31
C ILE A 6 0.54 8.95 -2.22
N ARG A 7 -0.64 8.65 -2.79
CA ARG A 7 -1.25 7.33 -2.73
C ARG A 7 -1.66 6.80 -4.09
N THR A 8 -1.42 5.52 -4.34
CA THR A 8 -1.97 4.83 -5.52
C THR A 8 -3.35 4.26 -5.21
N ALA A 9 -4.25 4.31 -6.19
CA ALA A 9 -5.64 3.89 -6.05
C ALA A 9 -6.01 2.82 -7.10
N GLY A 10 -7.26 2.85 -7.57
CA GLY A 10 -7.74 2.02 -8.67
C GLY A 10 -6.79 2.03 -9.88
N GLY A 11 -6.57 0.86 -10.48
CA GLY A 11 -5.76 0.72 -11.69
C GLY A 11 -4.25 0.58 -11.48
N ARG A 12 -3.75 0.65 -10.23
CA ARG A 12 -2.32 0.43 -9.93
C ARG A 12 -1.81 -0.93 -10.41
N GLU A 13 -2.66 -1.94 -10.36
CA GLU A 13 -2.31 -3.29 -10.81
C GLU A 13 -2.19 -3.39 -12.33
N TYR A 14 -3.07 -2.72 -13.07
CA TYR A 14 -3.03 -2.72 -14.52
C TYR A 14 -1.88 -1.87 -15.04
N ASN A 15 -1.67 -0.70 -14.45
CA ASN A 15 -0.72 0.28 -14.95
C ASN A 15 0.72 0.08 -14.42
N LEU A 16 0.88 -0.48 -13.22
CA LEU A 16 2.20 -0.75 -12.65
C LEU A 16 2.56 -2.25 -12.60
N GLY A 17 1.58 -3.17 -12.61
CA GLY A 17 1.86 -4.60 -12.57
C GLY A 17 2.74 -4.99 -11.38
N ASP A 18 3.92 -5.52 -11.67
CA ASP A 18 4.91 -5.93 -10.66
C ASP A 18 5.76 -4.75 -10.14
N LEU A 19 5.75 -3.60 -10.82
CA LEU A 19 6.53 -2.41 -10.46
C LEU A 19 5.93 -1.63 -9.27
N GLN A 20 4.83 -2.12 -8.69
CA GLN A 20 4.17 -1.50 -7.54
C GLN A 20 5.09 -1.38 -6.32
N ALA A 21 5.99 -2.37 -6.15
CA ALA A 21 6.99 -2.35 -5.09
C ALA A 21 8.00 -1.20 -5.28
N LEU A 22 8.44 -0.95 -6.53
CA LEU A 22 9.31 0.18 -6.85
C LEU A 22 8.61 1.52 -6.61
N ALA A 23 7.32 1.59 -6.90
CA ALA A 23 6.53 2.80 -6.69
C ALA A 23 6.47 3.20 -5.20
N LEU A 24 6.36 2.22 -4.29
CA LEU A 24 6.46 2.47 -2.84
C LEU A 24 7.86 2.97 -2.44
N MET A 25 8.92 2.46 -3.07
CA MET A 25 10.29 2.92 -2.80
C MET A 25 10.60 4.31 -3.37
N SER A 26 9.88 4.75 -4.41
CA SER A 26 10.14 6.04 -5.08
C SER A 26 9.46 7.25 -4.44
N GLY A 27 8.81 7.07 -3.27
CA GLY A 27 8.23 8.16 -2.48
C GLY A 27 6.71 8.10 -2.33
N ILE A 28 6.04 7.07 -2.86
CA ILE A 28 4.62 6.82 -2.58
C ILE A 28 4.48 6.31 -1.15
N ASN A 29 3.61 6.94 -0.36
CA ASN A 29 3.45 6.65 1.06
C ASN A 29 2.09 6.02 1.41
N GLY A 30 1.32 5.61 0.40
CA GLY A 30 0.16 4.75 0.60
C GLY A 30 -0.38 4.14 -0.68
N MET A 31 -1.27 3.17 -0.52
CA MET A 31 -1.93 2.47 -1.62
C MET A 31 -3.29 1.94 -1.17
N LEU A 32 -4.25 1.87 -2.09
CA LEU A 32 -5.53 1.21 -1.87
C LEU A 32 -5.35 -0.31 -1.98
N ILE A 33 -5.78 -1.08 -0.97
CA ILE A 33 -5.58 -2.53 -0.85
C ILE A 33 -6.91 -3.27 -0.67
N GLY A 34 -6.95 -4.55 -1.04
CA GLY A 34 -8.10 -5.43 -0.78
C GLY A 34 -9.26 -5.27 -1.77
N GLY A 35 -8.95 -5.24 -3.06
CA GLY A 35 -9.93 -5.00 -4.12
C GLY A 35 -10.32 -3.52 -4.26
N TYR A 36 -10.97 -3.17 -5.36
CA TYR A 36 -11.49 -1.83 -5.59
C TYR A 36 -13.00 -1.78 -5.34
N LEU A 37 -13.53 -0.58 -5.10
CA LEU A 37 -14.94 -0.38 -4.73
C LEU A 37 -15.92 -0.95 -5.76
N THR A 38 -15.57 -0.92 -7.05
CA THR A 38 -16.44 -1.35 -8.16
C THR A 38 -15.78 -2.36 -9.10
N THR A 39 -14.49 -2.62 -8.94
CA THR A 39 -13.74 -3.54 -9.79
C THR A 39 -12.94 -4.53 -8.95
N GLY A 40 -12.85 -5.76 -9.43
CA GLY A 40 -11.91 -6.72 -8.86
C GLY A 40 -10.49 -6.16 -8.91
N GLY A 41 -9.72 -6.43 -7.88
CA GLY A 41 -8.31 -6.07 -7.82
C GLY A 41 -7.50 -7.07 -7.04
N ARG A 42 -6.22 -6.76 -6.82
CA ARG A 42 -5.26 -7.60 -6.11
C ARG A 42 -5.78 -7.94 -4.71
N GLN A 43 -5.56 -9.20 -4.30
CA GLN A 43 -5.99 -9.67 -3.00
C GLN A 43 -5.25 -8.93 -1.89
N TYR A 44 -5.96 -8.64 -0.81
CA TYR A 44 -5.41 -7.96 0.37
C TYR A 44 -4.14 -8.64 0.89
N ALA A 45 -4.11 -9.97 0.91
CA ALA A 45 -2.98 -10.75 1.41
C ALA A 45 -1.69 -10.49 0.60
N ASP A 46 -1.81 -10.36 -0.73
CA ASP A 46 -0.67 -10.12 -1.61
C ASP A 46 -0.10 -8.71 -1.43
N ASP A 47 -0.96 -7.72 -1.20
CA ASP A 47 -0.53 -6.35 -0.91
C ASP A 47 0.21 -6.27 0.43
N VAL A 48 -0.34 -6.93 1.47
CA VAL A 48 0.31 -6.99 2.79
C VAL A 48 1.65 -7.72 2.70
N LYS A 49 1.72 -8.80 1.93
CA LYS A 49 2.98 -9.53 1.70
C LYS A 49 4.01 -8.61 1.04
N MET A 50 3.65 -7.90 -0.03
CA MET A 50 4.54 -6.96 -0.73
C MET A 50 5.10 -5.89 0.21
N VAL A 51 4.23 -5.27 1.03
CA VAL A 51 4.65 -4.24 2.00
C VAL A 51 5.62 -4.81 3.03
N ARG A 52 5.39 -6.03 3.52
CA ARG A 52 6.27 -6.72 4.46
C ARG A 52 7.61 -7.12 3.84
N ASP A 53 7.61 -7.62 2.60
CA ASP A 53 8.82 -7.95 1.83
C ASP A 53 9.71 -6.72 1.63
N LEU A 54 9.11 -5.54 1.48
CA LEU A 54 9.82 -4.25 1.43
C LEU A 54 10.33 -3.75 2.79
N GLY A 55 10.10 -4.49 3.88
CA GLY A 55 10.42 -4.06 5.24
C GLY A 55 9.59 -2.88 5.75
N LEU A 56 8.49 -2.56 5.07
CA LEU A 56 7.59 -1.46 5.43
C LEU A 56 6.50 -1.94 6.38
N THR A 57 5.98 -1.03 7.20
CA THR A 57 4.88 -1.32 8.14
C THR A 57 3.67 -0.45 7.80
N PRO A 58 2.47 -1.05 7.60
CA PRO A 58 1.25 -0.29 7.39
C PRO A 58 0.97 0.67 8.56
N LEU A 59 0.52 1.88 8.26
CA LEU A 59 0.18 2.87 9.28
C LEU A 59 -0.89 2.36 10.25
N SER A 60 -1.86 1.57 9.76
CA SER A 60 -2.90 0.94 10.58
C SER A 60 -2.36 -0.06 11.60
N ALA A 61 -1.21 -0.70 11.31
CA ALA A 61 -0.56 -1.61 12.25
C ALA A 61 0.11 -0.84 13.41
N ARG A 62 0.59 0.39 13.17
CA ARG A 62 1.21 1.24 14.21
C ARG A 62 0.22 1.72 15.28
N SER A 63 -1.04 1.95 14.91
CA SER A 63 -2.08 2.41 15.85
C SER A 63 -2.37 1.38 16.95
N ARG A 64 -2.27 0.07 16.64
CA ARG A 64 -2.46 -1.00 17.63
C ARG A 64 -1.28 -1.18 18.57
N ALA A 65 -0.06 -0.90 18.13
CA ALA A 65 1.13 -1.01 18.97
C ALA A 65 1.23 0.13 20.02
N ALA A 66 0.60 1.28 19.75
CA ALA A 66 0.58 2.44 20.66
C ALA A 66 -0.68 2.51 21.56
N GLN A 67 -1.65 1.61 21.39
CA GLN A 67 -2.87 1.51 22.23
C GLN A 67 -2.77 0.40 23.30
N GLY A 68 -1.55 -0.08 23.58
CA GLY A 68 -1.26 -1.13 24.55
C GLY A 68 -0.34 -0.67 25.69
N GLU A 69 -0.56 0.54 26.20
CA GLU A 69 -0.02 1.06 27.47
C GLU A 69 -1.15 1.72 28.28
#